data_AF-A0A661HYL2-F1
#
_entry.id   AF-A0A661HYL2-F1
#
_cell.length_a   1.000
_cell.length_b   1.000
_cell.length_c   1.000
_cell.angle_alpha   90.00
_cell.angle_beta   90.00
_cell.angle_gamma   90.00
#
_symmetry.space_group_name_H-M   'P 1'
#
loop_
_entity.id
_entity.type
_entity.pdbx_description
1 polymer ?
#
loop_
_entity_poly.entity_id
_entity_poly.type
_entity_poly.pdbx_seq_one_letter_code
_entity_poly.pdbx_strand_id
1 'polypeptide(L)'
;RTLAPLTPASLVSVPGAAAAIATTQDLFTTGVTYNVTLFNGFAQQSAYEMSDLHYQNASILNKLGREELIYNVRILYVSLLSLQEQLSAQENYTLTQSKLLLKIQEEVRLGTKAKIDLLKSQNDVEISRLKSTTIETNIAIIRATLDKLMGGKEVGETDTLTIQFASQSLATEKSVITSLQRYKSTEINVKANAKKQKNAASSYYPKVDFNAYYGQNYGPNDASTYFENNLVLDKGEWNSEAIWQVGVHLKWNIFDFGARAAVNEEAKLSYMKAQLERDDVQLELRKNITTAESNIKLSRAQYKSASIQYALLQETEKIEQVRYDNSALTLTDFLETSAKKELSHAQVIDAKYHYLKAKYYLDYLLEKGEKK
;
A
#
# COMPACT_ATOMS: atom_id res chain seq x y z
N ARG A 1 -7.62 -45.70 -34.43
CA ARG A 1 -8.99 -45.12 -34.40
C ARG A 1 -9.11 -44.21 -35.61
N THR A 2 -9.64 -44.72 -36.71
CA THR A 2 -9.88 -43.97 -37.96
C THR A 2 -11.05 -43.03 -37.72
N LEU A 3 -10.83 -41.72 -37.90
CA LEU A 3 -11.86 -40.70 -37.82
C LEU A 3 -12.62 -40.69 -39.15
N ALA A 4 -13.91 -41.01 -39.10
CA ALA A 4 -14.80 -40.94 -40.25
C ALA A 4 -15.07 -39.48 -40.65
N PRO A 5 -15.23 -39.16 -41.94
CA PRO A 5 -15.68 -37.84 -42.35
C PRO A 5 -17.10 -37.58 -41.82
N LEU A 6 -17.27 -36.44 -41.14
CA LEU A 6 -18.54 -35.96 -40.60
C LEU A 6 -19.34 -35.26 -41.71
N THR A 7 -19.91 -36.05 -42.63
CA THR A 7 -21.21 -35.81 -43.32
C THR A 7 -21.48 -36.98 -44.29
N PRO A 8 -22.73 -37.48 -44.39
CA PRO A 8 -23.02 -38.74 -45.05
C PRO A 8 -22.96 -38.60 -46.57
N ALA A 9 -22.04 -39.30 -47.22
CA ALA A 9 -22.19 -39.59 -48.65
C ALA A 9 -23.51 -40.35 -48.83
N SER A 10 -24.38 -39.85 -49.72
CA SER A 10 -25.59 -40.57 -50.12
C SER A 10 -25.23 -42.00 -50.49
N LEU A 11 -25.71 -42.96 -49.71
CA LEU A 11 -25.53 -44.39 -49.95
C LEU A 11 -26.28 -44.77 -51.23
N VAL A 12 -25.64 -44.64 -52.39
CA VAL A 12 -26.07 -45.37 -53.59
C VAL A 12 -25.57 -46.80 -53.39
N SER A 13 -26.43 -47.64 -52.81
CA SER A 13 -26.15 -49.06 -52.62
C SER A 13 -26.26 -49.80 -53.95
N VAL A 14 -25.16 -49.92 -54.69
CA VAL A 14 -25.05 -50.92 -55.75
C VAL A 14 -24.69 -52.26 -55.10
N PRO A 15 -25.50 -53.33 -55.24
CA PRO A 15 -25.19 -54.62 -54.64
C PRO A 15 -23.90 -55.19 -55.25
N GLY A 16 -22.85 -55.36 -54.44
CA GLY A 16 -21.57 -55.93 -54.84
C GLY A 16 -20.37 -54.97 -54.81
N ALA A 17 -20.59 -53.66 -54.63
CA ALA A 17 -19.52 -52.69 -54.41
C ALA A 17 -19.57 -52.23 -52.95
N ALA A 18 -18.69 -52.79 -52.10
CA ALA A 18 -18.32 -52.09 -50.87
C ALA A 18 -17.57 -50.83 -51.33
N ALA A 19 -18.26 -49.70 -51.44
CA ALA A 19 -17.61 -48.42 -51.72
C ALA A 19 -16.63 -48.17 -50.57
N ALA A 20 -15.34 -48.36 -50.84
CA ALA A 20 -14.29 -48.05 -49.89
C ALA A 20 -14.43 -46.56 -49.53
N ILE A 21 -14.67 -46.26 -48.26
CA ILE A 21 -14.67 -44.88 -47.77
C ILE A 21 -13.24 -44.40 -47.97
N ALA A 22 -13.03 -43.44 -48.88
CA ALA A 22 -11.71 -42.87 -49.11
C ALA A 22 -11.19 -42.28 -47.78
N THR A 23 -10.04 -42.75 -47.31
CA THR A 23 -9.41 -42.28 -46.07
C THR A 23 -7.99 -41.83 -46.37
N THR A 24 -7.58 -40.66 -45.89
CA THR A 24 -6.21 -40.18 -46.05
C THR A 24 -5.51 -40.10 -44.69
N GLN A 25 -4.23 -40.46 -44.64
CA GLN A 25 -3.40 -40.30 -43.43
C GLN A 25 -2.79 -38.90 -43.34
N ASP A 26 -2.67 -38.21 -44.48
CA ASP A 26 -2.07 -36.89 -44.61
C ASP A 26 -3.17 -35.82 -44.75
N LEU A 27 -3.83 -35.51 -43.64
CA LEU A 27 -4.89 -34.49 -43.58
C LEU A 27 -4.33 -33.19 -42.98
N PHE A 28 -4.41 -32.11 -43.75
CA PHE A 28 -4.11 -30.76 -43.30
C PHE A 28 -5.39 -29.93 -43.28
N THR A 29 -5.73 -29.31 -42.16
CA THR A 29 -6.94 -28.47 -42.05
C THR A 29 -6.55 -27.03 -41.76
N THR A 30 -7.05 -26.10 -42.55
CA THR A 30 -7.00 -24.66 -42.23
C THR A 30 -8.40 -24.14 -42.02
N GLY A 31 -8.61 -23.19 -41.11
CA GLY A 31 -9.93 -22.62 -40.91
C GLY A 31 -9.99 -21.53 -39.86
N VAL A 32 -11.14 -20.87 -39.83
CA VAL A 32 -11.50 -19.85 -38.85
C VAL A 32 -12.60 -20.39 -37.97
N THR A 33 -12.41 -20.26 -36.65
CA THR A 33 -13.42 -20.61 -35.66
C THR A 33 -13.92 -19.35 -34.96
N TYR A 34 -15.23 -19.20 -34.87
CA TYR A 34 -15.90 -18.16 -34.09
C TYR A 34 -16.66 -18.82 -32.94
N ASN A 35 -16.30 -18.47 -31.70
CA ASN A 35 -16.92 -19.00 -30.49
C ASN A 35 -17.43 -17.82 -29.66
N VAL A 36 -18.72 -17.81 -29.32
CA VAL A 36 -19.32 -16.77 -28.46
C VAL A 36 -20.29 -17.41 -27.46
N THR A 37 -20.14 -17.05 -26.20
CA THR A 37 -21.12 -17.41 -25.17
C THR A 37 -22.32 -16.50 -25.30
N LEU A 38 -23.47 -17.05 -25.72
CA LEU A 38 -24.73 -16.32 -25.83
C LEU A 38 -25.36 -16.09 -24.45
N PHE A 39 -25.24 -17.08 -23.55
CA PHE A 39 -25.78 -16.98 -22.20
C PHE A 39 -24.97 -17.85 -21.22
N ASN A 40 -24.73 -17.36 -20.01
CA ASN A 40 -24.05 -18.10 -18.94
C ASN A 40 -24.63 -17.81 -17.56
N GLY A 41 -25.95 -17.70 -17.46
CA GLY A 41 -26.59 -17.41 -16.17
C GLY A 41 -26.28 -16.02 -15.62
N PHE A 42 -25.98 -15.04 -16.48
CA PHE A 42 -25.49 -13.71 -16.10
C PHE A 42 -24.12 -13.69 -15.42
N ALA A 43 -23.32 -14.76 -15.52
CA ALA A 43 -21.98 -14.81 -14.96
C ALA A 43 -21.10 -13.72 -15.59
N GLN A 44 -21.16 -13.56 -16.91
CA GLN A 44 -20.37 -12.54 -17.62
C GLN A 44 -20.73 -11.12 -17.17
N GLN A 45 -22.03 -10.84 -17.03
CA GLN A 45 -22.51 -9.54 -16.56
C GLN A 45 -22.03 -9.24 -15.14
N SER A 46 -22.20 -10.19 -14.22
CA SER A 46 -21.75 -10.02 -12.83
C SER A 46 -20.23 -9.87 -12.74
N ALA A 47 -19.48 -10.58 -13.59
CA ALA A 47 -18.02 -10.46 -13.68
C ALA A 47 -17.58 -9.07 -14.19
N TYR A 48 -18.27 -8.54 -15.19
CA TYR A 48 -18.05 -7.18 -15.66
C TYR A 48 -18.35 -6.13 -14.57
N GLU A 49 -19.49 -6.23 -13.91
CA GLU A 49 -19.86 -5.33 -12.81
C GLU A 49 -18.87 -5.40 -11.63
N MET A 50 -18.34 -6.58 -11.31
CA MET A 50 -17.24 -6.72 -10.35
C MET A 50 -15.97 -6.03 -10.85
N SER A 51 -15.60 -6.23 -12.11
CA SER A 51 -14.39 -5.62 -12.68
C SER A 51 -14.46 -4.10 -12.69
N ASP A 52 -15.62 -3.53 -12.98
CA ASP A 52 -15.86 -2.08 -12.90
C ASP A 52 -15.73 -1.56 -11.46
N LEU A 53 -16.32 -2.25 -10.49
CA LEU A 53 -16.16 -1.91 -9.06
C LEU A 53 -14.69 -2.01 -8.63
N HIS A 54 -13.95 -3.04 -9.06
CA HIS A 54 -12.52 -3.16 -8.79
C HIS A 54 -11.71 -2.05 -9.44
N TYR A 55 -12.06 -1.61 -10.65
CA TYR A 55 -11.43 -0.46 -11.31
C TYR A 55 -11.67 0.85 -10.52
N GLN A 56 -12.91 1.10 -10.10
CA GLN A 56 -13.24 2.25 -9.24
C GLN A 56 -12.46 2.19 -7.91
N ASN A 57 -12.37 1.00 -7.30
CA ASN A 57 -11.60 0.81 -6.08
C ASN A 57 -10.11 1.04 -6.28
N ALA A 58 -9.55 0.59 -7.41
CA ALA A 58 -8.15 0.82 -7.75
C ALA A 58 -7.82 2.31 -7.88
N SER A 59 -8.74 3.12 -8.44
CA SER A 59 -8.60 4.58 -8.48
C SER A 59 -8.56 5.20 -7.07
N ILE A 60 -9.43 4.72 -6.17
CA ILE A 60 -9.42 5.13 -4.76
C ILE A 60 -8.11 4.74 -4.08
N LEU A 61 -7.68 3.49 -4.23
CA LEU A 61 -6.44 2.99 -3.63
C LEU A 61 -5.21 3.73 -4.15
N ASN A 62 -5.20 4.14 -5.42
CA ASN A 62 -4.15 4.98 -5.97
C ASN A 62 -4.09 6.35 -5.27
N LYS A 63 -5.23 7.01 -5.08
CA LYS A 63 -5.31 8.27 -4.32
C LYS A 63 -4.86 8.10 -2.88
N LEU A 64 -5.28 7.03 -2.22
CA LEU A 64 -4.85 6.73 -0.84
C LEU A 64 -3.35 6.45 -0.76
N GLY A 65 -2.78 5.75 -1.74
CA GLY A 65 -1.33 5.55 -1.83
C GLY A 65 -0.57 6.86 -2.03
N ARG A 66 -1.12 7.80 -2.80
CA ARG A 66 -0.56 9.16 -2.94
C ARG A 66 -0.62 9.95 -1.63
N GLU A 67 -1.76 9.92 -0.94
CA GLU A 67 -1.93 10.53 0.38
C GLU A 67 -0.94 9.96 1.41
N GLU A 68 -0.74 8.64 1.41
CA GLU A 68 0.23 7.96 2.27
C GLU A 68 1.67 8.36 1.94
N LEU A 69 2.04 8.44 0.67
CA LEU A 69 3.36 8.91 0.25
C LEU A 69 3.61 10.36 0.70
N ILE A 70 2.64 11.26 0.48
CA ILE A 70 2.73 12.66 0.92
C ILE A 70 2.91 12.74 2.43
N TYR A 71 2.11 11.99 3.20
CA TYR A 71 2.22 11.94 4.65
C TYR A 71 3.59 11.45 5.11
N ASN A 72 4.08 10.34 4.55
CA ASN A 72 5.37 9.76 4.93
C ASN A 72 6.53 10.72 4.63
N VAL A 73 6.53 11.35 3.47
CA VAL A 73 7.54 12.37 3.10
C VAL A 73 7.48 13.55 4.08
N ARG A 74 6.28 14.06 4.41
CA ARG A 74 6.13 15.16 5.37
C ARG A 74 6.65 14.81 6.75
N ILE A 75 6.30 13.64 7.28
CA ILE A 75 6.73 13.20 8.61
C ILE A 75 8.25 13.01 8.67
N LEU A 76 8.84 12.41 7.64
CA LEU A 76 10.28 12.23 7.57
C LEU A 76 11.01 13.56 7.44
N TYR A 77 10.52 14.48 6.61
CA TYR A 77 11.10 15.81 6.48
C TYR A 77 11.04 16.61 7.79
N VAL A 78 9.89 16.61 8.47
CA VAL A 78 9.75 17.23 9.80
C VAL A 78 10.62 16.54 10.85
N SER A 79 10.80 15.23 10.76
CA SER A 79 11.70 14.51 11.65
C SER A 79 13.17 14.86 11.39
N LEU A 80 13.56 15.04 10.12
CA LEU A 80 14.90 15.49 9.75
C LEU A 80 15.21 16.86 10.36
N LEU A 81 14.30 17.82 10.19
CA LEU A 81 14.42 19.15 10.79
C LEU A 81 14.52 19.10 12.31
N SER A 82 13.68 18.29 12.94
CA SER A 82 13.70 18.06 14.39
C SER A 82 15.06 17.55 14.85
N LEU A 83 15.62 16.56 14.16
CA LEU A 83 16.91 15.99 14.53
C LEU A 83 18.06 16.97 14.29
N GLN A 84 18.01 17.78 13.24
CA GLN A 84 19.02 18.80 12.97
C GLN A 84 19.03 19.89 14.06
N GLU A 85 17.85 20.40 14.46
CA GLU A 85 17.75 21.34 15.58
C GLU A 85 18.18 20.68 16.91
N GLN A 86 17.80 19.41 17.14
CA GLN A 86 18.23 18.66 18.32
C GLN A 86 19.74 18.41 18.36
N LEU A 87 20.37 18.17 17.20
CA LEU A 87 21.82 17.96 17.11
C LEU A 87 22.55 19.23 17.59
N SER A 88 22.15 20.40 17.08
CA SER A 88 22.75 21.66 17.50
C SER A 88 22.60 21.93 19.00
N ALA A 89 21.41 21.68 19.57
CA ALA A 89 21.20 21.79 21.02
C ALA A 89 22.02 20.76 21.82
N GLN A 90 22.12 19.53 21.32
CA GLN A 90 22.89 18.46 21.94
C GLN A 90 24.39 18.75 21.92
N GLU A 91 24.94 19.30 20.83
CA GLU A 91 26.34 19.70 20.72
C GLU A 91 26.69 20.80 21.74
N ASN A 92 25.82 21.79 21.92
CA ASN A 92 25.97 22.83 22.95
C ASN A 92 25.94 22.24 24.37
N TYR A 93 25.08 21.25 24.60
CA TYR A 93 25.04 20.50 25.86
C TYR A 93 26.34 19.70 26.08
N THR A 94 26.83 18.97 25.08
CA THR A 94 28.10 18.22 25.13
C THR A 94 29.30 19.14 25.39
N LEU A 95 29.32 20.32 24.75
CA LEU A 95 30.35 21.33 24.97
C LEU A 95 30.36 21.81 26.42
N THR A 96 29.19 22.11 26.97
CA THR A 96 29.04 22.55 28.37
C THR A 96 29.46 21.45 29.35
N GLN A 97 29.04 20.20 29.12
CA GLN A 97 29.46 19.04 29.91
C GLN A 97 30.98 18.80 29.85
N SER A 98 31.59 19.01 28.68
CA SER A 98 33.06 18.88 28.54
C SER A 98 33.80 19.97 29.32
N LYS A 99 33.28 21.20 29.35
CA LYS A 99 33.82 22.28 30.21
C LYS A 99 33.67 21.94 31.69
N LEU A 100 32.53 21.40 32.09
CA LEU A 100 32.27 20.95 33.46
C LEU A 100 33.26 19.87 33.89
N LEU A 101 33.50 18.87 33.03
CA LEU A 101 34.47 17.81 33.27
C LEU A 101 35.89 18.36 33.50
N LEU A 102 36.36 19.26 32.63
CA LEU A 102 37.68 19.89 32.79
C LEU A 102 37.80 20.62 34.13
N LYS A 103 36.73 21.31 34.56
CA LYS A 103 36.71 22.01 35.84
C LYS A 103 36.73 21.05 37.03
N ILE A 104 35.89 20.00 37.02
CA ILE A 104 35.86 18.99 38.07
C ILE A 104 37.21 18.25 38.17
N GLN A 105 37.84 17.94 37.03
CA GLN A 105 39.16 17.31 37.00
C GLN A 105 40.22 18.16 37.72
N GLU A 106 40.20 19.47 37.51
CA GLU A 106 41.08 20.41 38.21
C GLU A 106 40.75 20.48 39.71
N GLU A 107 39.47 20.55 40.07
CA GLU A 107 39.04 20.60 41.47
C GLU A 107 39.41 19.33 42.25
N VAL A 108 39.39 18.15 41.61
CA VAL A 108 39.88 16.89 42.18
C VAL A 108 41.40 16.92 42.35
N ARG A 109 42.15 17.47 41.38
CA ARG A 109 43.62 17.62 41.48
C ARG A 109 44.02 18.52 42.65
N LEU A 110 43.23 19.54 42.92
CA LEU A 110 43.39 20.46 44.06
C LEU A 110 42.82 19.92 45.37
N GLY A 111 42.20 18.73 45.38
CA GLY A 111 41.63 18.10 46.58
C GLY A 111 40.30 18.70 47.05
N THR A 112 39.65 19.55 46.24
CA THR A 112 38.39 20.24 46.59
C THR A 112 37.13 19.47 46.19
N LYS A 113 37.25 18.48 45.30
CA LYS A 113 36.17 17.56 44.89
C LYS A 113 36.61 16.10 45.00
N ALA A 114 35.64 15.19 45.10
CA ALA A 114 35.92 13.77 45.26
C ALA A 114 36.11 13.07 43.90
N LYS A 115 36.88 11.96 43.88
CA LYS A 115 37.09 11.16 42.66
C LYS A 115 35.77 10.65 42.04
N ILE A 116 34.73 10.43 42.86
CA ILE A 116 33.41 10.01 42.40
C ILE A 116 32.74 11.08 41.52
N ASP A 117 32.95 12.37 41.78
CA ASP A 117 32.37 13.46 40.98
C ASP A 117 33.01 13.51 39.60
N LEU A 118 34.32 13.28 39.53
CA LEU A 118 35.04 13.12 38.26
C LEU A 118 34.50 11.93 37.46
N LEU A 119 34.31 10.76 38.09
CA LEU A 119 33.78 9.57 37.41
C LEU A 119 32.36 9.81 36.86
N LYS A 120 31.50 10.50 37.62
CA LYS A 120 30.15 10.88 37.18
C LYS A 120 30.20 11.82 35.98
N SER A 121 30.99 12.89 36.05
CA SER A 121 31.11 13.85 34.95
C SER A 121 31.72 13.22 33.68
N GLN A 122 32.70 12.31 33.83
CA GLN A 122 33.21 11.52 32.70
C GLN A 122 32.12 10.69 32.04
N ASN A 123 31.32 9.98 32.86
CA ASN A 123 30.18 9.21 32.36
C ASN A 123 29.15 10.10 31.63
N ASP A 124 28.82 11.27 32.18
CA ASP A 124 27.84 12.18 31.57
C ASP A 124 28.31 12.74 30.22
N VAL A 125 29.61 13.02 30.07
CA VAL A 125 30.21 13.40 28.77
C VAL A 125 30.11 12.27 27.76
N GLU A 126 30.42 11.03 28.16
CA GLU A 126 30.34 9.87 27.26
C GLU A 126 28.89 9.57 26.83
N ILE A 127 27.92 9.66 27.75
CA ILE A 127 26.49 9.56 27.43
C ILE A 127 26.08 10.66 26.44
N SER A 128 26.55 11.89 26.68
CA SER A 128 26.25 13.06 25.84
C SER A 128 26.81 12.89 24.42
N ARG A 129 28.05 12.39 24.28
CA ARG A 129 28.67 12.08 22.98
C ARG A 129 27.92 10.98 22.23
N LEU A 130 27.59 9.88 22.92
CA LEU A 130 26.80 8.80 22.34
C LEU A 130 25.47 9.32 21.80
N LYS A 131 24.83 10.26 22.52
CA LYS A 131 23.57 10.87 22.08
C LYS A 131 23.74 11.70 20.81
N SER A 132 24.81 12.49 20.68
CA SER A 132 25.12 13.24 19.45
C SER A 132 25.32 12.29 18.27
N THR A 133 26.16 11.27 18.41
CA THR A 133 26.40 10.26 17.35
C THR A 133 25.12 9.52 16.97
N THR A 134 24.23 9.25 17.93
CA THR A 134 22.92 8.65 17.67
C THR A 134 22.04 9.56 16.82
N ILE A 135 22.02 10.87 17.11
CA ILE A 135 21.25 11.85 16.34
C ILE A 135 21.80 11.97 14.92
N GLU A 136 23.12 12.08 14.75
CA GLU A 136 23.80 12.11 13.44
C GLU A 136 23.47 10.87 12.60
N THR A 137 23.53 9.70 13.22
CA THR A 137 23.17 8.43 12.56
C THR A 137 21.72 8.44 12.11
N ASN A 138 20.79 8.90 12.95
CA ASN A 138 19.38 9.00 12.60
C ASN A 138 19.13 10.03 11.49
N ILE A 139 19.86 11.14 11.45
CA ILE A 139 19.82 12.10 10.34
C ILE A 139 20.22 11.42 9.03
N ALA A 140 21.32 10.66 9.02
CA ALA A 140 21.78 9.94 7.84
C ALA A 140 20.74 8.91 7.36
N ILE A 141 20.13 8.16 8.27
CA ILE A 141 19.06 7.19 7.96
C ILE A 141 17.83 7.87 7.37
N ILE A 142 17.38 9.00 7.96
CA ILE A 142 16.20 9.72 7.46
C ILE A 142 16.48 10.33 6.09
N ARG A 143 17.68 10.88 5.85
CA ARG A 143 18.08 11.38 4.52
C ARG A 143 18.02 10.27 3.48
N ALA A 144 18.68 9.13 3.72
CA ALA A 144 18.65 7.99 2.80
C ALA A 144 17.22 7.46 2.56
N THR A 145 16.37 7.50 3.59
CA THR A 145 14.95 7.11 3.46
C THR A 145 14.17 8.09 2.60
N LEU A 146 14.38 9.39 2.77
CA LEU A 146 13.77 10.43 1.94
C LEU A 146 14.25 10.34 0.49
N ASP A 147 15.54 10.15 0.25
CA ASP A 147 16.10 10.00 -1.10
C ASP A 147 15.43 8.83 -1.83
N LYS A 148 15.27 7.69 -1.15
CA LYS A 148 14.54 6.53 -1.69
C LYS A 148 13.08 6.88 -2.04
N LEU A 149 12.36 7.56 -1.14
CA LEU A 149 10.95 7.91 -1.36
C LEU A 149 10.77 8.95 -2.48
N MET A 150 11.77 9.79 -2.72
CA MET A 150 11.76 10.81 -3.78
C MET A 150 12.34 10.31 -5.12
N GLY A 151 12.65 9.01 -5.23
CA GLY A 151 13.15 8.40 -6.47
C GLY A 151 14.63 8.64 -6.74
N GLY A 152 15.46 8.72 -5.70
CA GLY A 152 16.92 8.86 -5.79
C GLY A 152 17.40 10.30 -5.96
N LYS A 153 16.53 11.29 -5.71
CA LYS A 153 16.94 12.70 -5.65
C LYS A 153 17.44 13.01 -4.25
N GLU A 154 18.64 13.55 -4.14
CA GLU A 154 19.20 13.97 -2.84
C GLU A 154 18.36 15.09 -2.23
N VAL A 155 18.05 14.94 -0.94
CA VAL A 155 17.53 16.05 -0.12
C VAL A 155 18.63 17.10 0.07
N GLY A 156 18.45 18.27 -0.55
CA GLY A 156 19.33 19.42 -0.40
C GLY A 156 19.31 20.04 1.01
N GLU A 157 19.78 21.28 1.12
CA GLU A 157 19.72 22.02 2.39
C GLU A 157 18.28 22.23 2.86
N THR A 158 18.09 22.14 4.17
CA THR A 158 16.78 22.20 4.81
C THR A 158 16.55 23.59 5.40
N ASP A 159 15.42 24.20 5.04
CA ASP A 159 15.02 25.50 5.58
C ASP A 159 14.40 25.39 6.97
N THR A 160 14.56 26.44 7.78
CA THR A 160 13.91 26.52 9.10
C THR A 160 12.41 26.72 8.97
N LEU A 161 11.63 25.96 9.75
CA LEU A 161 10.16 26.03 9.75
C LEU A 161 9.65 26.86 10.93
N THR A 162 8.92 27.95 10.62
CA THR A 162 8.19 28.71 11.63
C THR A 162 6.83 28.05 11.88
N ILE A 163 6.58 27.64 13.12
CA ILE A 163 5.38 26.88 13.48
C ILE A 163 4.35 27.78 14.13
N GLN A 164 3.18 27.84 13.49
CA GLN A 164 2.01 28.50 14.06
C GLN A 164 1.11 27.49 14.77
N PHE A 165 0.93 27.67 16.07
CA PHE A 165 0.01 26.87 16.88
C PHE A 165 -1.43 27.37 16.69
N ALA A 166 -2.08 26.97 15.60
CA ALA A 166 -3.48 27.33 15.35
C ALA A 166 -4.41 26.65 16.37
N SER A 167 -5.35 27.40 16.95
CA SER A 167 -6.44 26.86 17.78
C SER A 167 -7.50 26.22 16.87
N GLN A 168 -7.25 25.00 16.41
CA GLN A 168 -8.27 24.27 15.64
C GLN A 168 -9.29 23.62 16.58
N SER A 169 -10.57 23.87 16.30
CA SER A 169 -11.69 23.12 16.88
C SER A 169 -11.68 21.71 16.30
N LEU A 170 -11.58 20.72 17.17
CA LEU A 170 -11.51 19.30 16.85
C LEU A 170 -12.82 18.67 17.29
N ALA A 171 -13.80 18.68 16.40
CA ALA A 171 -15.04 17.91 16.56
C ALA A 171 -15.30 17.21 15.23
N THR A 172 -14.81 15.98 15.11
CA THR A 172 -15.04 15.18 13.91
C THR A 172 -16.34 14.38 14.05
N GLU A 173 -17.39 14.81 13.36
CA GLU A 173 -18.69 14.13 13.32
C GLU A 173 -18.66 12.82 12.52
N LYS A 174 -19.62 11.93 12.79
CA LYS A 174 -19.84 10.66 12.06
C LYS A 174 -19.99 10.88 10.53
N SER A 175 -20.50 12.05 10.12
CA SER A 175 -20.66 12.49 8.73
C SER A 175 -19.33 12.58 7.97
N VAL A 176 -18.23 12.90 8.67
CA VAL A 176 -16.90 13.02 8.07
C VAL A 176 -16.37 11.65 7.67
N ILE A 177 -16.51 10.63 8.55
CA ILE A 177 -15.96 9.29 8.31
C ILE A 177 -16.55 8.65 7.05
N THR A 178 -17.86 8.75 6.84
CA THR A 178 -18.53 8.19 5.66
C THR A 178 -18.13 8.88 4.35
N SER A 179 -17.56 10.09 4.42
CA SER A 179 -17.09 10.82 3.26
C SER A 179 -15.68 10.42 2.79
N LEU A 180 -14.90 9.79 3.68
CA LEU A 180 -13.51 9.37 3.45
C LEU A 180 -13.43 8.26 2.40
N GLN A 181 -12.41 8.34 1.56
CA GLN A 181 -12.09 7.38 0.51
C GLN A 181 -11.77 5.99 1.09
N ARG A 182 -11.11 5.91 2.25
CA ARG A 182 -10.89 4.62 2.96
C ARG A 182 -12.20 3.91 3.27
N TYR A 183 -13.20 4.64 3.76
CA TYR A 183 -14.52 4.07 4.01
C TYR A 183 -15.21 3.67 2.70
N LYS A 184 -15.23 4.57 1.70
CA LYS A 184 -15.81 4.28 0.38
C LYS A 184 -15.19 3.05 -0.31
N SER A 185 -13.88 2.83 -0.15
CA SER A 185 -13.19 1.63 -0.64
C SER A 185 -13.80 0.35 -0.06
N THR A 186 -14.10 0.34 1.24
CA THR A 186 -14.74 -0.82 1.88
C THR A 186 -16.19 -1.00 1.41
N GLU A 187 -16.94 0.07 1.16
CA GLU A 187 -18.27 -0.02 0.57
C GLU A 187 -18.25 -0.59 -0.86
N ILE A 188 -17.27 -0.21 -1.68
CA ILE A 188 -17.07 -0.79 -3.01
C ILE A 188 -16.74 -2.27 -2.89
N ASN A 189 -15.90 -2.68 -1.93
CA ASN A 189 -15.60 -4.08 -1.69
C ASN A 189 -16.84 -4.89 -1.29
N VAL A 190 -17.72 -4.33 -0.45
CA VAL A 190 -19.02 -4.93 -0.10
C VAL A 190 -19.89 -5.11 -1.35
N LYS A 191 -19.98 -4.08 -2.21
CA LYS A 191 -20.73 -4.16 -3.47
C LYS A 191 -20.14 -5.21 -4.41
N ALA A 192 -18.82 -5.29 -4.53
CA ALA A 192 -18.14 -6.28 -5.37
C ALA A 192 -18.42 -7.70 -4.88
N ASN A 193 -18.37 -7.95 -3.57
CA ASN A 193 -18.72 -9.25 -3.01
C ASN A 193 -20.21 -9.61 -3.18
N ALA A 194 -21.12 -8.63 -3.16
CA ALA A 194 -22.52 -8.87 -3.50
C ALA A 194 -22.67 -9.33 -4.97
N LYS A 195 -21.90 -8.75 -5.90
CA LYS A 195 -21.86 -9.20 -7.30
C LYS A 195 -21.19 -10.58 -7.44
N LYS A 196 -20.17 -10.88 -6.63
CA LYS A 196 -19.54 -12.22 -6.56
C LYS A 196 -20.54 -13.29 -6.15
N GLN A 197 -21.41 -13.00 -5.18
CA GLN A 197 -22.49 -13.90 -4.79
C GLN A 197 -23.47 -14.17 -5.96
N LYS A 198 -23.85 -13.12 -6.72
CA LYS A 198 -24.69 -13.30 -7.92
C LYS A 198 -23.99 -14.12 -9.00
N ASN A 199 -22.69 -13.90 -9.21
CA ASN A 199 -21.88 -14.69 -10.15
C ASN A 199 -21.80 -16.16 -9.75
N ALA A 200 -21.63 -16.48 -8.45
CA ALA A 200 -21.67 -17.86 -7.97
C ALA A 200 -23.02 -18.52 -8.24
N ALA A 201 -24.13 -17.78 -8.07
CA ALA A 201 -25.47 -18.24 -8.37
C ALA A 201 -25.73 -18.46 -9.88
N SER A 202 -24.92 -17.90 -10.78
CA SER A 202 -25.03 -18.14 -12.22
C SER A 202 -24.84 -19.60 -12.61
N SER A 203 -24.11 -20.38 -11.79
CA SER A 203 -23.88 -21.82 -11.99
C SER A 203 -25.14 -22.69 -11.93
N TYR A 204 -26.25 -22.17 -11.41
CA TYR A 204 -27.55 -22.86 -11.40
C TYR A 204 -28.29 -22.78 -12.75
N TYR A 205 -27.89 -21.87 -13.64
CA TYR A 205 -28.52 -21.67 -14.95
C TYR A 205 -27.78 -22.43 -16.07
N PRO A 206 -28.46 -22.73 -17.19
CA PRO A 206 -27.79 -23.29 -18.37
C PRO A 206 -26.79 -22.29 -18.97
N LYS A 207 -25.75 -22.83 -19.59
CA LYS A 207 -24.84 -22.09 -20.48
C LYS A 207 -25.21 -22.40 -21.93
N VAL A 208 -25.30 -21.35 -22.74
CA VAL A 208 -25.56 -21.44 -24.19
C VAL A 208 -24.38 -20.83 -24.91
N ASP A 209 -23.71 -21.64 -25.72
CA ASP A 209 -22.57 -21.24 -26.54
C ASP A 209 -22.93 -21.38 -28.02
N PHE A 210 -22.54 -20.41 -28.85
CA PHE A 210 -22.61 -20.47 -30.30
C PHE A 210 -21.21 -20.69 -30.85
N ASN A 211 -21.06 -21.73 -31.66
CA ASN A 211 -19.82 -22.06 -32.33
C ASN A 211 -20.07 -22.11 -33.84
N ALA A 212 -19.24 -21.40 -34.58
CA ALA A 212 -19.19 -21.47 -36.03
C ALA A 212 -17.76 -21.76 -36.47
N TYR A 213 -17.61 -22.63 -37.45
CA TYR A 213 -16.34 -23.00 -38.04
C TYR A 213 -16.49 -22.97 -39.55
N TYR A 214 -15.49 -22.41 -40.23
CA TYR A 214 -15.37 -22.46 -41.68
C TYR A 214 -13.90 -22.71 -42.02
N GLY A 215 -13.64 -23.75 -42.80
CA GLY A 215 -12.29 -24.14 -43.15
C GLY A 215 -12.23 -25.02 -44.39
N GLN A 216 -11.01 -25.41 -44.71
CA GLN A 216 -10.67 -26.27 -45.82
C GLN A 216 -9.84 -27.43 -45.29
N ASN A 217 -10.28 -28.64 -45.60
CA ASN A 217 -9.51 -29.85 -45.41
C ASN A 217 -8.74 -30.14 -46.69
N TYR A 218 -7.42 -30.27 -46.59
CA TYR A 218 -6.52 -30.65 -47.66
C TYR A 218 -6.00 -32.05 -47.42
N GLY A 219 -5.99 -32.88 -48.45
CA GLY A 219 -5.35 -34.18 -48.37
C GLY A 219 -5.17 -34.83 -49.73
N PRO A 220 -4.23 -35.78 -49.86
CA PRO A 220 -4.05 -36.54 -51.08
C PRO A 220 -5.17 -37.57 -51.25
N ASN A 221 -5.59 -37.77 -52.49
CA ASN A 221 -6.60 -38.75 -52.86
C ASN A 221 -6.07 -40.19 -52.71
N ASP A 222 -6.85 -41.10 -52.09
CA ASP A 222 -6.43 -42.46 -51.72
C ASP A 222 -6.71 -43.50 -52.84
N ALA A 223 -7.62 -43.20 -53.77
CA ALA A 223 -7.98 -44.11 -54.88
C ALA A 223 -8.27 -43.39 -56.20
N SER A 224 -7.86 -43.97 -57.33
CA SER A 224 -8.24 -43.47 -58.65
C SER A 224 -9.71 -43.79 -58.92
N THR A 225 -10.56 -42.76 -58.95
CA THR A 225 -12.01 -42.93 -59.12
C THR A 225 -12.44 -42.29 -60.43
N TYR A 226 -13.17 -43.05 -61.26
CA TYR A 226 -13.81 -42.55 -62.48
C TYR A 226 -15.24 -42.11 -62.15
N PHE A 227 -15.54 -40.82 -62.26
CA PHE A 227 -16.92 -40.33 -62.18
C PHE A 227 -17.59 -40.37 -63.57
N GLU A 228 -18.92 -40.54 -63.62
CA GLU A 228 -19.74 -40.64 -64.84
C GLU A 228 -19.56 -39.48 -65.85
N ASN A 229 -18.92 -38.38 -65.46
CA ASN A 229 -18.64 -37.20 -66.29
C ASN A 229 -17.15 -37.05 -66.72
N ASN A 230 -16.39 -38.14 -66.88
CA ASN A 230 -14.99 -38.15 -67.36
C ASN A 230 -13.95 -37.39 -66.48
N LEU A 231 -14.24 -37.17 -65.19
CA LEU A 231 -13.24 -36.68 -64.24
C LEU A 231 -12.48 -37.87 -63.64
N VAL A 232 -11.18 -37.95 -63.94
CA VAL A 232 -10.23 -38.90 -63.33
C VAL A 232 -9.51 -38.16 -62.20
N LEU A 233 -9.72 -38.58 -60.96
CA LEU A 233 -8.92 -38.09 -59.83
C LEU A 233 -7.76 -39.06 -59.60
N ASP A 234 -6.52 -38.60 -59.74
CA ASP A 234 -5.35 -39.46 -59.59
C ASP A 234 -5.02 -39.73 -58.12
N LYS A 235 -4.51 -40.94 -57.84
CA LYS A 235 -4.04 -41.29 -56.51
C LYS A 235 -2.83 -40.43 -56.15
N GLY A 236 -2.88 -39.73 -55.02
CA GLY A 236 -1.82 -38.81 -54.55
C GLY A 236 -1.99 -37.34 -54.93
N GLU A 237 -3.01 -36.99 -55.72
CA GLU A 237 -3.33 -35.58 -56.02
C GLU A 237 -3.94 -34.88 -54.78
N TRP A 238 -3.45 -33.68 -54.47
CA TRP A 238 -3.92 -32.89 -53.34
C TRP A 238 -5.23 -32.18 -53.69
N ASN A 239 -6.28 -32.49 -52.94
CA ASN A 239 -7.58 -31.85 -53.08
C ASN A 239 -7.97 -31.11 -51.80
N SER A 240 -8.88 -30.16 -51.94
CA SER A 240 -9.43 -29.38 -50.83
C SER A 240 -10.94 -29.49 -50.77
N GLU A 241 -11.50 -29.73 -49.57
CA GLU A 241 -12.94 -29.75 -49.33
C GLU A 241 -13.32 -28.71 -48.29
N ALA A 242 -14.33 -27.90 -48.61
CA ALA A 242 -14.81 -26.84 -47.73
C ALA A 242 -15.69 -27.43 -46.64
N ILE A 243 -15.22 -27.33 -45.40
CA ILE A 243 -15.94 -27.78 -44.23
C ILE A 243 -16.45 -26.59 -43.43
N TRP A 244 -17.76 -26.58 -43.19
CA TRP A 244 -18.40 -25.58 -42.35
C TRP A 244 -19.33 -26.24 -41.35
N GLN A 245 -19.34 -25.70 -40.13
CA GLN A 245 -20.18 -26.19 -39.04
C GLN A 245 -20.70 -24.99 -38.26
N VAL A 246 -22.01 -24.98 -37.99
CA VAL A 246 -22.64 -24.01 -37.11
C VAL A 246 -23.44 -24.78 -36.07
N GLY A 247 -23.24 -24.48 -34.80
CA GLY A 247 -23.87 -25.18 -33.69
C GLY A 247 -24.17 -24.27 -32.51
N VAL A 248 -25.34 -24.47 -31.91
CA VAL A 248 -25.68 -23.90 -30.60
C VAL A 248 -25.62 -25.03 -29.57
N HIS A 249 -24.83 -24.85 -28.54
CA HIS A 249 -24.60 -25.85 -27.49
C HIS A 249 -25.20 -25.36 -26.18
N LEU A 250 -26.18 -26.10 -25.67
CA LEU A 250 -26.73 -25.90 -24.33
C LEU A 250 -26.07 -26.89 -23.36
N LYS A 251 -25.38 -26.37 -22.35
CA LYS A 251 -24.81 -27.14 -21.24
C LYS A 251 -25.51 -26.75 -19.95
N TRP A 252 -26.22 -27.68 -19.35
CA TRP A 252 -26.85 -27.47 -18.04
C TRP A 252 -26.42 -28.56 -17.07
N ASN A 253 -25.81 -28.14 -15.97
CA ASN A 253 -25.46 -29.04 -14.88
C ASN A 253 -26.68 -29.31 -14.01
N ILE A 254 -27.26 -30.50 -14.08
CA ILE A 254 -28.45 -30.87 -13.31
C ILE A 254 -28.07 -31.29 -11.89
N PHE A 255 -26.97 -32.03 -11.73
CA PHE A 255 -26.57 -32.60 -10.44
C PHE A 255 -25.05 -32.70 -10.31
N ASP A 256 -24.55 -32.22 -9.16
CA ASP A 256 -23.12 -32.04 -8.89
C ASP A 256 -22.74 -32.30 -7.42
N PHE A 257 -23.53 -33.12 -6.73
CA PHE A 257 -23.28 -33.55 -5.34
C PHE A 257 -22.96 -32.40 -4.35
N GLY A 258 -23.52 -31.20 -4.58
CA GLY A 258 -23.36 -30.05 -3.69
C GLY A 258 -22.20 -29.11 -4.01
N ALA A 259 -21.44 -29.35 -5.10
CA ALA A 259 -20.31 -28.49 -5.47
C ALA A 259 -20.71 -27.01 -5.66
N ARG A 260 -21.78 -26.72 -6.42
CA ARG A 260 -22.31 -25.35 -6.58
C ARG A 260 -22.88 -24.76 -5.30
N ALA A 261 -23.45 -25.58 -4.42
CA ALA A 261 -23.97 -25.13 -3.14
C ALA A 261 -22.84 -24.62 -2.24
N ALA A 262 -21.72 -25.34 -2.18
CA ALA A 262 -20.53 -24.93 -1.43
C ALA A 262 -19.95 -23.61 -1.94
N VAL A 263 -19.80 -23.45 -3.26
CA VAL A 263 -19.28 -22.20 -3.88
C VAL A 263 -20.22 -21.01 -3.60
N ASN A 264 -21.53 -21.21 -3.63
CA ASN A 264 -22.49 -20.15 -3.33
C ASN A 264 -22.47 -19.75 -1.85
N GLU A 265 -22.34 -20.72 -0.94
CA GLU A 265 -22.21 -20.42 0.50
C GLU A 265 -20.88 -19.71 0.81
N GLU A 266 -19.78 -20.11 0.17
CA GLU A 266 -18.50 -19.41 0.26
C GLU A 266 -18.62 -17.95 -0.20
N ALA A 267 -19.30 -17.69 -1.32
CA ALA A 267 -19.51 -16.33 -1.81
C ALA A 267 -20.37 -15.49 -0.86
N LYS A 268 -21.38 -16.10 -0.21
CA LYS A 268 -22.19 -15.46 0.82
C LYS A 268 -21.38 -15.13 2.07
N LEU A 269 -20.53 -16.05 2.54
CA LEU A 269 -19.59 -15.80 3.63
C LEU A 269 -18.63 -14.67 3.30
N SER A 270 -18.10 -14.63 2.06
CA SER A 270 -17.25 -13.55 1.55
C SER A 270 -17.95 -12.18 1.60
N TYR A 271 -19.23 -12.13 1.25
CA TYR A 271 -20.05 -10.91 1.36
C TYR A 271 -20.24 -10.47 2.82
N MET A 272 -20.59 -11.38 3.72
CA MET A 272 -20.73 -11.05 5.15
C MET A 272 -19.41 -10.59 5.77
N LYS A 273 -18.29 -11.23 5.39
CA LYS A 273 -16.95 -10.81 5.80
C LYS A 273 -16.65 -9.38 5.35
N ALA A 274 -16.95 -9.03 4.09
CA ALA A 274 -16.74 -7.67 3.59
C ALA A 274 -17.58 -6.63 4.35
N GLN A 275 -18.79 -6.98 4.79
CA GLN A 275 -19.62 -6.10 5.62
C GLN A 275 -19.00 -5.85 6.99
N LEU A 276 -18.50 -6.90 7.64
CA LEU A 276 -17.79 -6.79 8.91
C LEU A 276 -16.50 -5.98 8.77
N GLU A 277 -15.73 -6.18 7.71
CA GLU A 277 -14.51 -5.40 7.41
C GLU A 277 -14.83 -3.90 7.25
N ARG A 278 -15.93 -3.54 6.59
CA ARG A 278 -16.38 -2.14 6.49
C ARG A 278 -16.68 -1.55 7.87
N ASP A 279 -17.39 -2.29 8.71
CA ASP A 279 -17.78 -1.83 10.05
C ASP A 279 -16.56 -1.69 10.97
N ASP A 280 -15.60 -2.63 10.88
CA ASP A 280 -14.32 -2.56 11.59
C ASP A 280 -13.51 -1.33 11.15
N VAL A 281 -13.36 -1.09 9.84
CA VAL A 281 -12.67 0.10 9.32
C VAL A 281 -13.34 1.40 9.79
N GLN A 282 -14.67 1.43 9.89
CA GLN A 282 -15.38 2.59 10.45
C GLN A 282 -15.01 2.87 11.91
N LEU A 283 -14.99 1.81 12.73
CA LEU A 283 -14.61 1.91 14.14
C LEU A 283 -13.14 2.28 14.29
N GLU A 284 -12.28 1.73 13.44
CA GLU A 284 -10.85 2.02 13.43
C GLU A 284 -10.57 3.48 13.05
N LEU A 285 -11.23 4.01 12.00
CA LEU A 285 -11.12 5.41 11.62
C LEU A 285 -11.56 6.33 12.76
N ARG A 286 -12.68 6.03 13.43
CA ARG A 286 -13.14 6.79 14.60
C ARG A 286 -12.10 6.77 15.73
N LYS A 287 -11.57 5.59 16.06
CA LYS A 287 -10.52 5.42 17.08
C LYS A 287 -9.29 6.24 16.72
N ASN A 288 -8.78 6.09 15.50
CA ASN A 288 -7.55 6.75 15.05
C ASN A 288 -7.70 8.29 15.03
N ILE A 289 -8.85 8.81 14.59
CA ILE A 289 -9.14 10.25 14.64
C ILE A 289 -9.18 10.75 16.08
N THR A 290 -9.91 10.07 16.97
CA THR A 290 -10.00 10.46 18.40
C THR A 290 -8.62 10.47 19.07
N THR A 291 -7.80 9.45 18.77
CA THR A 291 -6.41 9.37 19.25
C THR A 291 -5.56 10.50 18.69
N ALA A 292 -5.66 10.80 17.40
CA ALA A 292 -4.93 11.90 16.77
C ALA A 292 -5.30 13.26 17.38
N GLU A 293 -6.59 13.53 17.58
CA GLU A 293 -7.08 14.75 18.23
C GLU A 293 -6.55 14.88 19.68
N SER A 294 -6.57 13.77 20.43
CA SER A 294 -6.04 13.71 21.79
C SER A 294 -4.53 13.94 21.83
N ASN A 295 -3.78 13.36 20.89
CA ASN A 295 -2.34 13.56 20.76
C ASN A 295 -1.99 15.00 20.40
N ILE A 296 -2.77 15.67 19.53
CA ILE A 296 -2.58 17.10 19.23
C ILE A 296 -2.76 17.95 20.50
N LYS A 297 -3.79 17.66 21.30
CA LYS A 297 -4.02 18.35 22.58
C LYS A 297 -2.86 18.11 23.56
N LEU A 298 -2.38 16.87 23.67
CA LEU A 298 -1.25 16.51 24.51
C LEU A 298 0.03 17.22 24.07
N SER A 299 0.39 17.15 22.79
CA SER A 299 1.62 17.79 22.27
C SER A 299 1.59 19.30 22.44
N ARG A 300 0.42 19.95 22.35
CA ARG A 300 0.30 21.39 22.66
C ARG A 300 0.60 21.67 24.13
N ALA A 301 0.07 20.87 25.05
CA ALA A 301 0.31 21.03 26.48
C ALA A 301 1.79 20.77 26.83
N GLN A 302 2.40 19.74 26.23
CA GLN A 302 3.82 19.43 26.37
C GLN A 302 4.70 20.58 25.87
N TYR A 303 4.42 21.12 24.68
CA TYR A 303 5.17 22.25 24.14
C TYR A 303 5.06 23.49 25.05
N LYS A 304 3.86 23.81 25.54
CA LYS A 304 3.67 24.92 26.49
C LYS A 304 4.48 24.70 27.77
N SER A 305 4.43 23.50 28.35
CA SER A 305 5.17 23.16 29.56
C SER A 305 6.68 23.24 29.36
N ALA A 306 7.20 22.63 28.29
CA ALA A 306 8.62 22.66 27.96
C ALA A 306 9.11 24.09 27.71
N SER A 307 8.33 24.91 27.00
CA SER A 307 8.68 26.31 26.73
C SER A 307 8.77 27.15 28.00
N ILE A 308 7.85 26.96 28.94
CA ILE A 308 7.88 27.62 30.25
C ILE A 308 9.10 27.15 31.06
N GLN A 309 9.37 25.84 31.09
CA GLN A 309 10.51 25.28 31.80
C GLN A 309 11.84 25.83 31.26
N TYR A 310 11.99 25.91 29.94
CA TYR A 310 13.16 26.48 29.31
C TYR A 310 13.32 27.97 29.65
N ALA A 311 12.24 28.75 29.59
CA ALA A 311 12.27 30.17 29.94
C ALA A 311 12.68 30.40 31.41
N LEU A 312 12.19 29.56 32.33
CA LEU A 312 12.59 29.60 33.75
C LEU A 312 14.07 29.25 33.92
N LEU A 313 14.56 28.19 33.27
CA LEU A 313 15.97 27.80 33.33
C LEU A 313 16.91 28.83 32.69
N GLN A 314 16.45 29.49 31.63
CA GLN A 314 17.17 30.59 31.00
C GLN A 314 17.32 31.77 31.97
N GLU A 315 16.28 32.11 32.72
CA GLU A 315 16.37 33.17 33.73
C GLU A 315 17.24 32.76 34.93
N THR A 316 17.12 31.50 35.38
CA THR A 316 18.01 30.94 36.42
C THR A 316 19.48 31.00 35.99
N GLU A 317 19.80 30.61 34.75
CA GLU A 317 21.17 30.69 34.23
C GLU A 317 21.71 32.14 34.27
N LYS A 318 20.90 33.15 33.90
CA LYS A 318 21.33 34.56 33.98
C LYS A 318 21.61 35.00 35.41
N ILE A 319 20.75 34.62 36.36
CA ILE A 319 20.94 34.95 37.78
C ILE A 319 22.21 34.28 38.30
N GLU A 320 22.41 33.00 37.97
CA GLU A 320 23.60 32.25 38.37
C GLU A 320 24.88 32.77 37.72
N GLN A 321 24.81 33.25 36.47
CA GLN A 321 25.92 33.94 35.82
C GLN A 321 26.33 35.18 36.62
N VAL A 322 25.39 36.04 37.01
CA VAL A 322 25.68 37.22 37.84
C VAL A 322 26.29 36.83 39.18
N ARG A 323 25.79 35.76 39.82
CA ARG A 323 26.36 35.27 41.08
C ARG A 323 27.78 34.74 40.89
N TYR A 324 28.05 34.04 39.80
CA TYR A 324 29.38 33.57 39.44
C TYR A 324 30.35 34.72 39.19
N ASP A 325 29.95 35.72 38.41
CA ASP A 325 30.75 36.91 38.11
C ASP A 325 31.12 37.70 39.38
N ASN A 326 30.25 37.66 40.40
CA ASN A 326 30.48 38.26 41.73
C ASN A 326 31.14 37.29 42.73
N SER A 327 31.71 36.17 42.26
CA SER A 327 32.37 35.14 43.11
C SER A 327 31.48 34.53 44.21
N ALA A 328 30.15 34.62 44.06
CA ALA A 328 29.14 34.11 44.99
C ALA A 328 28.54 32.74 44.56
N LEU A 329 29.07 32.15 43.49
CA LEU A 329 28.75 30.83 42.96
C LEU A 329 30.01 30.18 42.38
N THR A 330 30.13 28.86 42.43
CA THR A 330 31.26 28.17 41.80
C THR A 330 31.04 28.01 40.29
N LEU A 331 32.12 27.92 39.51
CA LEU A 331 32.01 27.65 38.06
C LEU A 331 31.35 26.30 37.79
N THR A 332 31.59 25.31 38.64
CA THR A 332 30.99 23.97 38.56
C THR A 332 29.46 24.06 38.66
N ASP A 333 28.95 24.77 39.67
CA ASP A 333 27.50 24.94 39.86
C ASP A 333 26.85 25.70 38.68
N PHE A 334 27.51 26.77 38.20
CA PHE A 334 27.05 27.51 37.03
C PHE A 334 26.97 26.61 35.77
N LEU A 335 28.02 25.82 35.50
CA LEU A 335 28.07 24.92 34.36
C LEU A 335 27.02 23.81 34.44
N GLU A 336 26.70 23.31 35.64
CA GLU A 336 25.59 22.36 35.83
C GLU A 336 24.24 22.98 35.44
N THR A 337 23.99 24.23 35.80
CA THR A 337 22.76 24.94 35.41
C THR A 337 22.70 25.25 33.92
N SER A 338 23.81 25.70 33.33
CA SER A 338 23.92 25.85 31.87
C SER A 338 23.62 24.54 31.15
N ALA A 339 24.17 23.42 31.62
CA ALA A 339 23.89 22.11 31.06
C ALA A 339 22.40 21.75 31.16
N LYS A 340 21.74 22.00 32.31
CA LYS A 340 20.28 21.77 32.46
C LYS A 340 19.46 22.62 31.50
N LYS A 341 19.85 23.87 31.25
CA LYS A 341 19.18 24.75 30.29
C LYS A 341 19.32 24.23 28.86
N GLU A 342 20.52 23.83 28.43
CA GLU A 342 20.73 23.25 27.08
C GLU A 342 19.93 21.95 26.89
N LEU A 343 19.85 21.10 27.92
CA LEU A 343 19.00 19.91 27.89
C LEU A 343 17.50 20.28 27.74
N SER A 344 17.03 21.30 28.47
CA SER A 344 15.66 21.78 28.35
C SER A 344 15.36 22.40 26.98
N HIS A 345 16.35 23.05 26.35
CA HIS A 345 16.22 23.56 24.99
C HIS A 345 15.93 22.43 23.98
N ALA A 346 16.67 21.32 24.07
CA ALA A 346 16.42 20.13 23.24
C ALA A 346 15.01 19.56 23.43
N GLN A 347 14.45 19.62 24.65
CA GLN A 347 13.07 19.18 24.94
C GLN A 347 12.02 20.10 24.31
N VAL A 348 12.26 21.42 24.27
CA VAL A 348 11.37 22.36 23.58
C VAL A 348 11.32 22.06 22.09
N ILE A 349 12.48 21.81 21.47
CA ILE A 349 12.60 21.44 20.07
C ILE A 349 11.82 20.14 19.79
N ASP A 350 12.02 19.11 20.60
CA ASP A 350 11.28 17.85 20.46
C ASP A 350 9.75 18.04 20.56
N ALA A 351 9.27 18.76 21.57
CA ALA A 351 7.85 19.02 21.77
C ALA A 351 7.23 19.85 20.64
N LYS A 352 7.98 20.83 20.11
CA LYS A 352 7.62 21.67 18.96
C LYS A 352 7.33 20.79 17.74
N TYR A 353 8.22 19.87 17.42
CA TYR A 353 8.09 19.01 16.25
C TYR A 353 7.08 17.87 16.45
N HIS A 354 6.90 17.37 17.67
CA HIS A 354 5.83 16.41 17.98
C HIS A 354 4.44 16.96 17.68
N TYR A 355 4.18 18.24 17.98
CA TYR A 355 2.92 18.89 17.63
C TYR A 355 2.66 18.90 16.11
N LEU A 356 3.66 19.22 15.29
CA LEU A 356 3.53 19.19 13.83
C LEU A 356 3.23 17.79 13.30
N LYS A 357 3.97 16.78 13.78
CA LYS A 357 3.75 15.38 13.37
C LYS A 357 2.34 14.92 13.71
N ALA A 358 1.85 15.25 14.91
CA ALA A 358 0.48 14.93 15.32
C ALA A 358 -0.58 15.59 14.41
N LYS A 359 -0.35 16.85 14.01
CA LYS A 359 -1.23 17.56 13.06
C LYS A 359 -1.22 16.92 11.67
N TYR A 360 -0.05 16.58 11.14
CA TYR A 360 0.06 15.92 9.84
C TYR A 360 -0.56 14.53 9.84
N TYR A 361 -0.50 13.81 10.95
CA TYR A 361 -1.19 12.53 11.09
C TYR A 361 -2.72 12.69 11.04
N LEU A 362 -3.27 13.69 11.71
CA LEU A 362 -4.71 13.98 11.60
C LEU A 362 -5.08 14.39 10.16
N ASP A 363 -4.28 15.23 9.50
CA ASP A 363 -4.52 15.63 8.11
C ASP A 363 -4.50 14.42 7.15
N TYR A 364 -3.63 13.44 7.39
CA TYR A 364 -3.59 12.17 6.66
C TYR A 364 -4.84 11.30 6.88
N LEU A 365 -5.28 11.15 8.14
CA LEU A 365 -6.51 10.42 8.46
C LEU A 365 -7.76 11.06 7.83
N LEU A 366 -7.75 12.39 7.71
CA LEU A 366 -8.82 13.15 7.07
C LEU A 366 -8.65 13.29 5.55
N GLU A 367 -7.62 12.66 4.96
CA GLU A 367 -7.35 12.65 3.52
C GLU A 367 -7.26 14.07 2.93
N LYS A 368 -6.55 14.96 3.63
CA LYS A 368 -6.34 16.37 3.27
C LYS A 368 -4.93 16.63 2.71
N GLY A 369 -4.15 15.60 2.45
CA GLY A 369 -2.74 15.69 2.04
C GLY A 369 -2.55 16.44 0.74
N GLU A 370 -3.39 16.21 -0.28
CA GLU A 370 -3.28 16.87 -1.58
C GLU A 370 -3.66 18.36 -1.60
N LYS A 371 -4.44 18.84 -0.61
CA LYS A 371 -4.98 20.21 -0.57
C LYS A 371 -4.09 21.20 0.21
N LYS A 372 -3.04 20.70 0.82
CA LYS A 372 -2.05 21.43 1.63
C LYS A 372 -0.67 21.03 1.13
#